data_AF-A0AB74KT39-F1
#
_entry.id   AF-A0AB74KT39-F1
#
_cell.length_a   1.000
_cell.length_b   1.000
_cell.length_c   1.000
_cell.angle_alpha   90.00
_cell.angle_beta   90.00
_cell.angle_gamma   90.00
#
_symmetry.space_group_name_H-M   'P 1'
#
loop_
_entity.id
_entity.type
_entity.pdbx_description
1 polymer ?
#
loop_
_entity_poly.entity_id
_entity_poly.type
_entity_poly.pdbx_seq_one_letter_code
_entity_poly.pdbx_strand_id
1 'polypeptide(L)'
;MSKYKSTTAALLLCTAVSLPAQASDELDKIQREVGIMEKILSAALKQDTDNKVRNVSSSYLQHQGVVFSFDVRGSSRWSTVFASVPDAPLPPMPDIDFEELTEIEVLGEHVQVISDAVVVKTQEAYQQAMEVMRESAERVREVAEQERDVSREIRDLEREKRDLEFDRRHDKDAKEQELEKRKQALQASIKELEKQQQKLSQKQQQMRKELAEKKQARVKEQKQQLASLAKQVDKSLSLTLCDYGSGLRNLPNDEHVSFIIRGVSEGKTEQVKVFKKSDIKKCVVGDIKAAQLLEKASTYSF
;
A
#
# COMPACT_ATOMS: atom_id res chain seq x y z
N MET A 1 -41.82 -86.73 17.01
CA MET A 1 -40.95 -86.25 18.11
C MET A 1 -39.50 -86.39 17.66
N SER A 2 -38.89 -85.31 17.19
CA SER A 2 -37.48 -85.26 16.77
C SER A 2 -36.80 -84.14 17.55
N LYS A 3 -35.67 -84.45 18.16
CA LYS A 3 -35.03 -83.69 19.25
C LYS A 3 -34.07 -82.63 18.69
N TYR A 4 -34.25 -81.43 19.23
CA TYR A 4 -33.33 -80.33 19.50
C TYR A 4 -32.32 -79.85 18.46
N LYS A 5 -32.46 -78.55 18.18
CA LYS A 5 -31.81 -77.74 17.17
C LYS A 5 -30.42 -77.27 17.58
N SER A 6 -29.61 -77.15 16.53
CA SER A 6 -28.25 -76.65 16.40
C SER A 6 -27.91 -75.41 17.24
N THR A 7 -26.72 -75.46 17.84
CA THR A 7 -25.94 -74.39 18.45
C THR A 7 -25.65 -73.23 17.50
N THR A 8 -25.94 -72.00 17.92
CA THR A 8 -25.44 -70.75 17.34
C THR A 8 -24.60 -70.03 18.38
N ALA A 9 -23.28 -70.05 18.21
CA ALA A 9 -22.34 -69.18 18.93
C ALA A 9 -21.85 -68.12 17.92
N ALA A 10 -22.35 -66.91 18.07
CA ALA A 10 -21.91 -65.75 17.31
C ALA A 10 -20.59 -65.23 17.90
N LEU A 11 -19.48 -65.44 17.20
CA LEU A 11 -18.21 -64.79 17.47
C LEU A 11 -18.18 -63.45 16.70
N LEU A 12 -18.49 -62.38 17.43
CA LEU A 12 -18.20 -61.00 17.05
C LEU A 12 -16.68 -60.79 17.06
N LEU A 13 -16.05 -60.91 15.89
CA LEU A 13 -14.69 -60.42 15.66
C LEU A 13 -14.76 -58.90 15.48
N CYS A 14 -14.53 -58.16 16.56
CA CYS A 14 -14.12 -56.76 16.49
C CYS A 14 -12.74 -56.70 15.84
N THR A 15 -12.69 -56.45 14.53
CA THR A 15 -11.47 -55.98 13.87
C THR A 15 -11.22 -54.55 14.34
N ALA A 16 -10.40 -54.40 15.37
CA ALA A 16 -9.79 -53.12 15.71
C ALA A 16 -8.94 -52.67 14.52
N VAL A 17 -9.41 -51.66 13.79
CA VAL A 17 -8.59 -50.95 12.80
C VAL A 17 -7.57 -50.16 13.61
N SER A 18 -6.36 -50.70 13.73
CA SER A 18 -5.20 -49.96 14.20
C SER A 18 -4.95 -48.83 13.20
N LEU A 19 -5.32 -47.60 13.56
CA LEU A 19 -4.80 -46.42 12.86
C LEU A 19 -3.27 -46.44 12.98
N PRO A 20 -2.51 -46.25 11.89
CA PRO A 20 -1.07 -46.41 11.91
C PRO A 20 -0.42 -45.25 12.68
N ALA A 21 0.29 -45.57 13.77
CA ALA A 21 1.19 -44.65 14.49
C ALA A 21 2.34 -44.10 13.62
N GLN A 22 2.47 -44.55 12.38
CA GLN A 22 3.45 -44.04 11.40
C GLN A 22 3.06 -42.68 10.84
N ALA A 23 1.76 -42.37 10.75
CA ALA A 23 1.30 -41.09 10.20
C ALA A 23 1.64 -39.90 11.10
N SER A 24 1.74 -40.11 12.43
CA SER A 24 2.11 -39.06 13.38
C SER A 24 3.62 -38.76 13.34
N ASP A 25 4.48 -39.78 13.25
CA ASP A 25 5.94 -39.58 13.23
C ASP A 25 6.44 -38.92 11.92
N GLU A 26 5.77 -39.20 10.80
CA GLU A 26 6.04 -38.51 9.52
C GLU A 26 5.58 -37.05 9.54
N LEU A 27 4.40 -36.79 10.11
CA LEU A 27 3.87 -35.44 10.28
C LEU A 27 4.78 -34.58 11.18
N ASP A 28 5.27 -35.13 12.29
CA ASP A 28 6.17 -34.44 13.22
C ASP A 28 7.49 -34.05 12.55
N LYS A 29 8.02 -34.90 11.66
CA LYS A 29 9.22 -34.61 10.87
C LYS A 29 8.95 -33.48 9.88
N ILE A 30 7.83 -33.51 9.17
CA ILE A 30 7.45 -32.44 8.23
C ILE A 30 7.27 -31.12 8.99
N GLN A 31 6.58 -31.11 10.13
CA GLN A 31 6.41 -29.90 10.95
C GLN A 31 7.74 -29.31 11.40
N ARG A 32 8.69 -30.15 11.81
CA ARG A 32 10.04 -29.71 12.19
C ARG A 32 10.78 -29.09 11.01
N GLU A 33 10.76 -29.72 9.84
CA GLU A 33 11.40 -29.22 8.62
C GLU A 33 10.81 -27.88 8.17
N VAL A 34 9.47 -27.78 8.21
CA VAL A 34 8.72 -26.56 7.89
C VAL A 34 9.07 -25.43 8.86
N GLY A 35 9.15 -25.70 10.16
CA GLY A 35 9.54 -24.71 11.16
C GLY A 35 10.99 -24.22 11.02
N ILE A 36 11.91 -25.08 10.57
CA ILE A 36 13.28 -24.66 10.23
C ILE A 36 13.27 -23.76 9.00
N MET A 37 12.54 -24.18 7.95
CA MET A 37 12.40 -23.41 6.73
C MET A 37 11.77 -22.03 6.98
N GLU A 38 10.79 -21.93 7.88
CA GLU A 38 10.19 -20.66 8.30
C GLU A 38 11.25 -19.69 8.84
N LYS A 39 12.15 -20.17 9.72
CA LYS A 39 13.22 -19.35 10.29
C LYS A 39 14.23 -18.89 9.24
N ILE A 40 14.59 -19.78 8.32
CA ILE A 40 15.49 -19.46 7.20
C ILE A 40 14.86 -18.42 6.29
N LEU A 41 13.60 -18.64 5.87
CA LEU A 41 12.84 -17.69 5.05
C LEU A 41 12.70 -16.34 5.75
N SER A 42 12.41 -16.33 7.05
CA SER A 42 12.33 -15.10 7.84
C SER A 42 13.64 -14.33 7.84
N ALA A 43 14.78 -15.01 8.06
CA ALA A 43 16.10 -14.38 8.03
C ALA A 43 16.47 -13.87 6.63
N ALA A 44 16.33 -14.71 5.60
CA ALA A 44 16.68 -14.36 4.22
C ALA A 44 15.83 -13.20 3.69
N LEU A 45 14.51 -13.25 3.89
CA LEU A 45 13.60 -12.21 3.43
C LEU A 45 13.85 -10.89 4.16
N LYS A 46 14.11 -10.90 5.47
CA LYS A 46 14.47 -9.68 6.21
C LYS A 46 15.78 -9.07 5.71
N GLN A 47 16.80 -9.90 5.49
CA GLN A 47 18.10 -9.45 4.99
C GLN A 47 18.02 -8.87 3.58
N ASP A 48 17.34 -9.55 2.65
CA ASP A 48 17.27 -9.14 1.24
C ASP A 48 16.32 -7.97 0.98
N THR A 49 15.34 -7.76 1.87
CA THR A 49 14.31 -6.71 1.72
C THR A 49 14.51 -5.53 2.67
N ASP A 50 15.64 -5.44 3.35
CA ASP A 50 15.94 -4.34 4.28
C ASP A 50 14.87 -4.23 5.39
N ASN A 51 14.59 -5.36 6.05
CA ASN A 51 13.62 -5.51 7.15
C ASN A 51 12.16 -5.12 6.80
N LYS A 52 11.80 -5.13 5.51
CA LYS A 52 10.43 -4.84 5.05
C LYS A 52 9.47 -6.02 5.16
N VAL A 53 9.97 -7.26 5.26
CA VAL A 53 9.15 -8.48 5.44
C VAL A 53 8.94 -8.80 6.92
N ARG A 54 7.70 -9.17 7.28
CA ARG A 54 7.28 -9.44 8.67
C ARG A 54 6.26 -10.57 8.77
N ASN A 55 6.01 -11.02 10.01
CA ASN A 55 4.98 -12.01 10.33
C ASN A 55 5.07 -13.26 9.46
N VAL A 56 6.29 -13.77 9.27
CA VAL A 56 6.49 -15.02 8.54
C VAL A 56 5.94 -16.14 9.42
N SER A 57 4.94 -16.84 8.91
CA SER A 57 4.36 -18.00 9.56
C SER A 57 4.22 -19.13 8.56
N SER A 58 4.25 -20.36 9.06
CA SER A 58 4.11 -21.57 8.24
C SER A 58 2.94 -22.42 8.73
N SER A 59 2.36 -23.17 7.79
CA SER A 59 1.33 -24.16 8.08
C SER A 59 1.43 -25.29 7.07
N TYR A 60 1.33 -26.53 7.54
CA TYR A 60 1.31 -27.70 6.67
C TYR A 60 -0.11 -28.21 6.51
N LEU A 61 -0.52 -28.40 5.24
CA LEU A 61 -1.80 -28.94 4.85
C LEU A 61 -1.57 -30.31 4.22
N GLN A 62 -1.97 -31.37 4.92
CA GLN A 62 -1.76 -32.76 4.48
C GLN A 62 -2.27 -32.98 3.05
N HIS A 63 -1.45 -33.61 2.20
CA HIS A 63 -1.75 -33.90 0.78
C HIS A 63 -1.87 -32.67 -0.14
N GLN A 64 -1.66 -31.47 0.38
CA GLN A 64 -1.69 -30.21 -0.39
C GLN A 64 -0.32 -29.55 -0.39
N GLY A 65 0.38 -29.61 0.74
CA GLY A 65 1.73 -29.12 0.94
C GLY A 65 1.84 -28.03 2.00
N VAL A 66 2.86 -27.20 1.89
CA VAL A 66 3.20 -26.18 2.88
C VAL A 66 2.72 -24.81 2.42
N VAL A 67 2.13 -24.04 3.32
CA VAL A 67 1.75 -22.65 3.12
C VAL A 67 2.58 -21.78 4.05
N PHE A 68 3.36 -20.88 3.47
CA PHE A 68 4.01 -19.78 4.17
C PHE A 68 3.19 -18.51 3.96
N SER A 69 3.02 -17.69 4.98
CA SER A 69 2.42 -16.38 4.84
C SER A 69 3.28 -15.32 5.49
N PHE A 70 3.38 -14.15 4.85
CA PHE A 70 4.12 -13.02 5.39
C PHE A 70 3.60 -11.68 4.86
N ASP A 71 3.88 -10.63 5.60
CA ASP A 71 3.51 -9.27 5.28
C ASP A 71 4.73 -8.51 4.73
N VAL A 72 4.55 -7.81 3.62
CA VAL A 72 5.57 -6.93 3.05
C VAL A 72 5.15 -5.49 3.23
N ARG A 73 6.00 -4.71 3.90
CA ARG A 73 5.81 -3.27 4.03
C ARG A 73 6.36 -2.56 2.80
N GLY A 74 5.56 -2.56 1.73
CA GLY A 74 5.86 -1.80 0.52
C GLY A 74 5.61 -0.30 0.65
N SER A 75 4.74 0.11 1.56
CA SER A 75 4.39 1.53 1.77
C SER A 75 3.81 1.72 3.16
N SER A 76 4.27 2.74 3.90
CA SER A 76 3.64 3.12 5.16
C SER A 76 2.20 3.61 4.89
N ARG A 77 1.25 3.42 5.81
CA ARG A 77 -0.08 4.09 5.70
C ARG A 77 0.07 5.59 5.46
N TRP A 78 1.15 6.14 5.99
CA TRP A 78 1.57 7.52 5.82
C TRP A 78 1.98 7.84 4.38
N SER A 79 2.69 6.97 3.66
CA SER A 79 3.10 7.27 2.28
C SER A 79 1.90 7.35 1.33
N THR A 80 0.80 6.62 1.59
CA THR A 80 -0.47 6.80 0.86
C THR A 80 -1.19 8.11 1.19
N VAL A 81 -1.14 8.55 2.46
CA VAL A 81 -1.71 9.85 2.86
C VAL A 81 -0.91 11.00 2.21
N PHE A 82 0.41 10.88 2.21
CA PHE A 82 1.33 11.87 1.68
C PHE A 82 1.55 11.77 0.15
N ALA A 83 1.16 10.67 -0.49
CA ALA A 83 1.14 10.55 -1.96
C ALA A 83 0.20 11.56 -2.61
N SER A 84 -0.84 11.98 -1.87
CA SER A 84 -1.78 12.99 -2.35
C SER A 84 -1.21 14.42 -2.28
N VAL A 85 -0.02 14.58 -1.69
CA VAL A 85 0.55 15.89 -1.33
C VAL A 85 1.89 16.09 -2.03
N PRO A 86 1.93 16.94 -3.07
CA PRO A 86 3.05 16.94 -3.99
C PRO A 86 4.35 17.55 -3.44
N ASP A 87 4.26 18.39 -2.40
CA ASP A 87 5.40 19.14 -1.86
C ASP A 87 5.84 18.69 -0.46
N ALA A 88 5.09 17.84 0.24
CA ALA A 88 5.48 17.39 1.58
C ALA A 88 6.72 16.47 1.51
N PRO A 89 7.77 16.68 2.32
CA PRO A 89 8.83 15.69 2.43
C PRO A 89 8.22 14.35 2.88
N LEU A 90 8.56 13.25 2.20
CA LEU A 90 8.18 11.93 2.70
C LEU A 90 8.93 11.69 4.01
N PRO A 91 8.25 11.26 5.09
CA PRO A 91 8.95 10.86 6.30
C PRO A 91 10.01 9.80 5.96
N PRO A 92 11.26 9.92 6.47
CA PRO A 92 12.16 8.78 6.45
C PRO A 92 11.46 7.62 7.15
N MET A 93 11.45 6.43 6.53
CA MET A 93 10.93 5.25 7.21
C MET A 93 11.82 4.98 8.42
N PRO A 94 11.26 4.83 9.63
CA PRO A 94 12.06 4.41 10.75
C PRO A 94 12.52 2.97 10.52
N ASP A 95 13.83 2.76 10.50
CA ASP A 95 14.43 1.44 10.64
C ASP A 95 14.23 1.02 12.09
N ILE A 96 13.19 0.22 12.34
CA ILE A 96 12.90 -0.28 13.67
C ILE A 96 13.47 -1.69 13.76
N ASP A 97 14.52 -1.85 14.55
CA ASP A 97 14.99 -3.15 14.99
C ASP A 97 14.16 -3.60 16.20
N PHE A 98 13.33 -4.63 16.01
CA PHE A 98 12.39 -5.12 17.03
C PHE A 98 13.00 -6.21 17.92
N GLU A 99 14.26 -6.62 17.70
CA GLU A 99 14.95 -7.50 18.66
C GLU A 99 15.17 -6.82 20.02
N GLU A 100 15.11 -5.48 20.08
CA GLU A 100 15.22 -4.69 21.31
C GLU A 100 13.86 -4.49 22.03
N LEU A 101 12.75 -5.00 21.49
CA LEU A 101 11.39 -4.84 22.04
C LEU A 101 10.88 -6.08 22.81
N THR A 102 11.78 -6.79 23.49
CA THR A 102 11.49 -8.10 24.11
C THR A 102 10.68 -8.09 25.41
N GLU A 103 10.35 -6.93 26.00
CA GLU A 103 9.46 -6.86 27.17
C GLU A 103 8.16 -6.13 26.82
N ILE A 104 7.15 -6.88 26.38
CA ILE A 104 5.78 -6.36 26.22
C ILE A 104 4.81 -7.34 26.88
N GLU A 105 4.23 -6.92 28.00
CA GLU A 105 3.13 -7.59 28.70
C GLU A 105 1.84 -7.35 27.90
N VAL A 106 1.27 -8.45 27.37
CA VAL A 106 0.12 -8.43 26.46
C VAL A 106 -1.18 -8.34 27.27
N LEU A 107 -1.79 -7.17 27.30
CA LEU A 107 -3.17 -6.97 27.75
C LEU A 107 -4.04 -6.52 26.56
N GLY A 108 -4.80 -7.46 26.00
CA GLY A 108 -6.08 -7.20 25.32
C GLY A 108 -6.06 -6.56 23.92
N GLU A 109 -6.84 -7.18 23.05
CA GLU A 109 -7.27 -6.83 21.69
C GLU A 109 -7.04 -5.37 21.24
N HIS A 110 -6.02 -5.18 20.39
CA HIS A 110 -5.66 -3.96 19.66
C HIS A 110 -4.83 -2.89 20.41
N VAL A 111 -3.61 -3.23 20.81
CA VAL A 111 -2.55 -2.21 20.99
C VAL A 111 -1.31 -2.63 20.19
N GLN A 112 -1.08 -1.96 19.05
CA GLN A 112 0.26 -1.91 18.47
C GLN A 112 1.09 -1.01 19.37
N VAL A 113 1.92 -1.59 20.22
CA VAL A 113 2.88 -0.84 21.03
C VAL A 113 3.94 -0.29 20.08
N ILE A 114 3.76 0.97 19.69
CA ILE A 114 4.74 1.74 18.94
C ILE A 114 5.66 2.34 19.99
N SER A 115 6.95 1.98 20.00
CA SER A 115 7.94 2.59 20.90
C SER A 115 7.90 4.12 20.81
N ASP A 116 8.02 4.84 21.93
CA ASP A 116 7.92 6.30 21.98
C ASP A 116 8.84 7.02 20.97
N ALA A 117 10.04 6.49 20.73
CA ALA A 117 10.97 7.04 19.72
C ALA A 117 10.42 6.98 18.28
N VAL A 118 9.61 5.97 17.96
CA VAL A 118 8.93 5.82 16.67
C VAL A 118 7.72 6.75 16.61
N VAL A 119 6.99 6.93 17.70
CA VAL A 119 5.90 7.91 17.77
C VAL A 119 6.44 9.32 17.52
N VAL A 120 7.54 9.70 18.17
CA VAL A 120 8.14 11.04 18.04
C VAL A 120 8.67 11.32 16.63
N LYS A 121 9.49 10.42 16.05
CA LYS A 121 10.02 10.62 14.69
C LYS A 121 8.92 10.62 13.62
N THR A 122 7.88 9.80 13.80
CA THR A 122 6.74 9.80 12.88
C THR A 122 5.86 11.04 13.07
N GLN A 123 5.75 11.57 14.29
CA GLN A 123 5.00 12.78 14.59
C GLN A 123 5.66 14.04 14.03
N GLU A 124 6.99 14.20 14.16
CA GLU A 124 7.72 15.34 13.59
C GLU A 124 7.59 15.39 12.07
N ALA A 125 7.83 14.25 11.41
CA ALA A 125 7.68 14.15 9.97
C ALA A 125 6.22 14.34 9.52
N TYR A 126 5.25 13.92 10.33
CA TYR A 126 3.83 14.16 10.10
C TYR A 126 3.48 15.64 10.21
N GLN A 127 3.96 16.33 11.25
CA GLN A 127 3.75 17.76 11.45
C GLN A 127 4.33 18.56 10.29
N GLN A 128 5.58 18.28 9.91
CA GLN A 128 6.23 18.95 8.79
C GLN A 128 5.47 18.72 7.47
N ALA A 129 5.00 17.49 7.21
CA ALA A 129 4.19 17.21 6.04
C ALA A 129 2.86 17.99 6.05
N MET A 130 2.17 18.02 7.20
CA MET A 130 0.91 18.77 7.38
C MET A 130 1.10 20.30 7.24
N GLU A 131 2.23 20.84 7.67
CA GLU A 131 2.57 22.25 7.47
C GLU A 131 2.71 22.58 5.98
N VAL A 132 3.44 21.75 5.24
CA VAL A 132 3.58 21.92 3.78
C VAL A 132 2.23 21.74 3.07
N MET A 133 1.36 20.83 3.53
CA MET A 133 -0.03 20.74 3.03
C MET A 133 -0.77 22.05 3.22
N ARG A 134 -0.74 22.57 4.45
CA ARG A 134 -1.46 23.78 4.82
C ARG A 134 -0.96 24.97 3.99
N GLU A 135 0.35 25.14 3.88
CA GLU A 135 0.95 26.22 3.10
C GLU A 135 0.60 26.13 1.61
N SER A 136 0.67 24.92 1.02
CA SER A 136 0.31 24.73 -0.38
C SER A 136 -1.17 25.02 -0.64
N ALA A 137 -2.05 24.61 0.26
CA ALA A 137 -3.48 24.88 0.19
C ALA A 137 -3.79 26.38 0.38
N GLU A 138 -3.09 27.05 1.28
CA GLU A 138 -3.20 28.49 1.53
C GLU A 138 -2.82 29.30 0.30
N ARG A 139 -1.70 28.99 -0.37
CA ARG A 139 -1.28 29.68 -1.59
C ARG A 139 -2.33 29.55 -2.72
N VAL A 140 -2.93 28.37 -2.88
CA VAL A 140 -4.00 28.16 -3.88
C VAL A 140 -5.26 28.94 -3.49
N ARG A 141 -5.60 28.96 -2.21
CA ARG A 141 -6.77 29.67 -1.68
C ARG A 141 -6.62 31.17 -1.82
N GLU A 142 -5.46 31.73 -1.50
CA GLU A 142 -5.15 33.16 -1.60
C GLU A 142 -5.34 33.66 -3.04
N VAL A 143 -4.80 32.95 -4.03
CA VAL A 143 -4.99 33.33 -5.44
C VAL A 143 -6.46 33.24 -5.86
N ALA A 144 -7.21 32.26 -5.36
CA ALA A 144 -8.65 32.15 -5.62
C ALA A 144 -9.48 33.24 -4.92
N GLU A 145 -9.04 33.71 -3.75
CA GLU A 145 -9.66 34.84 -3.04
C GLU A 145 -9.40 36.15 -3.77
N GLN A 146 -8.16 36.41 -4.19
CA GLN A 146 -7.80 37.56 -5.03
C GLN A 146 -8.64 37.59 -6.32
N GLU A 147 -8.83 36.45 -6.99
CA GLU A 147 -9.65 36.34 -8.19
C GLU A 147 -11.12 36.72 -7.92
N ARG A 148 -11.66 36.30 -6.77
CA ARG A 148 -13.03 36.64 -6.35
C ARG A 148 -13.18 38.11 -5.99
N ASP A 149 -12.17 38.71 -5.40
CA ASP A 149 -12.19 40.12 -4.98
C ASP A 149 -12.13 41.03 -6.22
N VAL A 150 -11.20 40.76 -7.14
CA VAL A 150 -11.16 41.42 -8.46
C VAL A 150 -12.49 41.26 -9.20
N SER A 151 -13.10 40.07 -9.18
CA SER A 151 -14.43 39.84 -9.78
C SER A 151 -15.56 40.61 -9.09
N ARG A 152 -15.47 40.84 -7.77
CA ARG A 152 -16.42 41.70 -7.04
C ARG A 152 -16.25 43.16 -7.44
N GLU A 153 -15.01 43.65 -7.46
CA GLU A 153 -14.69 45.02 -7.86
C GLU A 153 -15.15 45.33 -9.28
N ILE A 154 -14.92 44.43 -10.25
CA ILE A 154 -15.43 44.59 -11.62
C ILE A 154 -16.95 44.75 -11.61
N ARG A 155 -17.67 43.89 -10.87
CA ARG A 155 -19.15 43.96 -10.79
C ARG A 155 -19.65 45.24 -10.15
N ASP A 156 -18.95 45.76 -9.14
CA ASP A 156 -19.32 47.01 -8.48
C ASP A 156 -19.05 48.22 -9.36
N LEU A 157 -17.92 48.26 -10.08
CA LEU A 157 -17.65 49.30 -11.07
C LEU A 157 -18.63 49.24 -12.26
N GLU A 158 -19.05 48.05 -12.67
CA GLU A 158 -20.09 47.88 -13.69
C GLU A 158 -21.46 48.36 -13.21
N ARG A 159 -21.79 48.18 -11.92
CA ARG A 159 -23.00 48.76 -11.31
C ARG A 159 -22.93 50.28 -11.32
N GLU A 160 -21.85 50.87 -10.83
CA GLU A 160 -21.66 52.33 -10.83
C GLU A 160 -21.75 52.89 -12.26
N LYS A 161 -21.15 52.21 -13.24
CA LYS A 161 -21.27 52.60 -14.65
C LYS A 161 -22.73 52.59 -15.15
N ARG A 162 -23.53 51.58 -14.77
CA ARG A 162 -24.95 51.49 -15.14
C ARG A 162 -25.79 52.58 -14.44
N ASP A 163 -25.49 52.87 -13.18
CA ASP A 163 -26.18 53.91 -12.42
C ASP A 163 -25.88 55.29 -13.02
N LEU A 164 -24.62 55.59 -13.37
CA LEU A 164 -24.25 56.81 -14.10
C LEU A 164 -24.93 56.90 -15.48
N GLU A 165 -25.13 55.79 -16.18
CA GLU A 165 -25.89 55.75 -17.44
C GLU A 165 -27.40 55.96 -17.25
N PHE A 166 -27.94 55.62 -16.08
CA PHE A 166 -29.32 55.89 -15.71
C PHE A 166 -29.50 57.38 -15.37
N ASP A 167 -28.60 57.95 -14.57
CA ASP A 167 -28.61 59.37 -14.19
C ASP A 167 -28.48 60.27 -15.43
N ARG A 168 -27.56 59.95 -16.34
CA ARG A 168 -27.39 60.65 -17.62
C ARG A 168 -28.67 60.64 -18.49
N ARG A 169 -29.53 59.62 -18.36
CA ARG A 169 -30.80 59.55 -19.10
C ARG A 169 -31.92 60.37 -18.47
N HIS A 170 -31.82 60.71 -17.18
CA HIS A 170 -32.87 61.38 -16.42
C HIS A 170 -32.57 62.85 -16.11
N ASP A 171 -31.30 63.24 -15.92
CA ASP A 171 -30.90 64.63 -15.70
C ASP A 171 -30.51 65.34 -17.00
N LYS A 172 -31.22 66.43 -17.33
CA LYS A 172 -31.09 67.15 -18.62
C LYS A 172 -30.11 68.33 -18.64
N ASP A 173 -29.46 68.73 -17.54
CA ASP A 173 -28.64 69.95 -17.52
C ASP A 173 -27.28 69.84 -16.77
N ALA A 174 -26.27 70.49 -17.35
CA ALA A 174 -24.94 70.88 -16.82
C ALA A 174 -23.92 69.82 -16.33
N LYS A 175 -24.30 68.58 -16.00
CA LYS A 175 -23.37 67.55 -15.47
C LYS A 175 -22.83 66.54 -16.49
N GLU A 176 -23.23 66.64 -17.75
CA GLU A 176 -22.97 65.61 -18.76
C GLU A 176 -21.47 65.38 -19.04
N GLN A 177 -20.66 66.44 -19.07
CA GLN A 177 -19.20 66.30 -19.27
C GLN A 177 -18.49 65.65 -18.07
N GLU A 178 -18.97 65.87 -16.85
CA GLU A 178 -18.41 65.26 -15.64
C GLU A 178 -18.77 63.77 -15.56
N LEU A 179 -20.03 63.43 -15.90
CA LEU A 179 -20.51 62.06 -16.00
C LEU A 179 -19.74 61.24 -17.05
N GLU A 180 -19.46 61.82 -18.23
CA GLU A 180 -18.68 61.13 -19.27
C GLU A 180 -17.21 60.90 -18.86
N LYS A 181 -16.57 61.88 -18.19
CA LYS A 181 -15.22 61.69 -17.65
C LYS A 181 -15.17 60.57 -16.61
N ARG A 182 -16.17 60.53 -15.70
CA ARG A 182 -16.26 59.48 -14.67
C ARG A 182 -16.51 58.11 -15.28
N LYS A 183 -17.38 58.02 -16.30
CA LYS A 183 -17.61 56.78 -17.06
C LYS A 183 -16.35 56.27 -17.77
N GLN A 184 -15.57 57.16 -18.39
CA GLN A 184 -14.30 56.79 -19.02
C GLN A 184 -13.26 56.30 -18.00
N ALA A 185 -13.18 56.96 -16.84
CA ALA A 185 -12.33 56.53 -15.73
C ALA A 185 -12.73 55.13 -15.22
N LEU A 186 -14.02 54.89 -14.98
CA LEU A 186 -14.53 53.56 -14.59
C LEU A 186 -14.23 52.50 -15.65
N GLN A 187 -14.38 52.82 -16.94
CA GLN A 187 -14.07 51.90 -18.02
C GLN A 187 -12.57 51.58 -18.11
N ALA A 188 -11.69 52.52 -17.79
CA ALA A 188 -10.26 52.26 -17.69
C ALA A 188 -9.93 51.34 -16.49
N SER A 189 -10.55 51.58 -15.33
CA SER A 189 -10.40 50.73 -14.14
C SER A 189 -10.89 49.30 -14.38
N ILE A 190 -12.06 49.13 -15.02
CA ILE A 190 -12.59 47.80 -15.39
C ILE A 190 -11.59 47.05 -16.28
N LYS A 191 -11.05 47.70 -17.31
CA LYS A 191 -10.06 47.06 -18.21
C LYS A 191 -8.78 46.64 -17.48
N GLU A 192 -8.35 47.40 -16.48
CA GLU A 192 -7.18 47.04 -15.69
C GLU A 192 -7.46 45.85 -14.77
N LEU A 193 -8.62 45.82 -14.12
CA LEU A 193 -9.06 44.68 -13.31
C LEU A 193 -9.28 43.42 -14.16
N GLU A 194 -9.80 43.54 -15.39
CA GLU A 194 -9.92 42.41 -16.32
C GLU A 194 -8.54 41.80 -16.66
N LYS A 195 -7.51 42.62 -16.86
CA LYS A 195 -6.13 42.13 -17.06
C LYS A 195 -5.61 41.44 -15.80
N GLN A 196 -5.88 41.99 -14.62
CA GLN A 196 -5.49 41.36 -13.35
C GLN A 196 -6.19 40.01 -13.16
N GLN A 197 -7.48 39.93 -13.48
CA GLN A 197 -8.25 38.69 -13.45
C GLN A 197 -7.65 37.63 -14.39
N GLN A 198 -7.28 38.00 -15.61
CA GLN A 198 -6.62 37.09 -16.56
C GLN A 198 -5.28 36.57 -16.01
N LYS A 199 -4.46 37.44 -15.41
CA LYS A 199 -3.19 37.03 -14.79
C LYS A 199 -3.41 36.06 -13.63
N LEU A 200 -4.38 36.33 -12.76
CA LEU A 200 -4.72 35.46 -11.64
C LEU A 200 -5.24 34.10 -12.10
N SER A 201 -6.09 34.07 -13.13
CA SER A 201 -6.60 32.84 -13.73
C SER A 201 -5.48 31.99 -14.34
N GLN A 202 -4.55 32.61 -15.07
CA GLN A 202 -3.37 31.91 -15.62
C GLN A 202 -2.49 31.34 -14.50
N LYS A 203 -2.22 32.12 -13.45
CA LYS A 203 -1.45 31.67 -12.27
C LYS A 203 -2.13 30.48 -11.59
N GLN A 204 -3.46 30.53 -11.41
CA GLN A 204 -4.23 29.43 -10.83
C GLN A 204 -4.14 28.16 -11.68
N GLN A 205 -4.29 28.27 -13.01
CA GLN A 205 -4.16 27.13 -13.92
C GLN A 205 -2.77 26.51 -13.88
N GLN A 206 -1.72 27.34 -13.85
CA GLN A 206 -0.34 26.88 -13.78
C GLN A 206 -0.09 26.12 -12.46
N MET A 207 -0.45 26.70 -11.31
CA MET A 207 -0.29 26.03 -10.01
C MET A 207 -1.03 24.69 -9.95
N ARG A 208 -2.26 24.61 -10.51
CA ARG A 208 -3.01 23.34 -10.56
C ARG A 208 -2.31 22.28 -11.42
N LYS A 209 -1.72 22.68 -12.55
CA LYS A 209 -0.95 21.77 -13.40
C LYS A 209 0.30 21.26 -12.69
N GLU A 210 1.09 22.15 -12.09
CA GLU A 210 2.31 21.80 -11.35
C GLU A 210 2.01 20.82 -10.19
N LEU A 211 0.95 21.07 -9.41
CA LEU A 211 0.52 20.16 -8.34
C LEU A 211 0.08 18.80 -8.88
N ALA A 212 -0.64 18.77 -10.01
CA ALA A 212 -1.07 17.52 -10.63
C ALA A 212 0.13 16.70 -11.16
N GLU A 213 1.10 17.35 -11.79
CA GLU A 213 2.32 16.71 -12.31
C GLU A 213 3.17 16.13 -11.18
N LYS A 214 3.43 16.91 -10.12
CA LYS A 214 4.18 16.43 -8.95
C LYS A 214 3.46 15.28 -8.25
N LYS A 215 2.13 15.31 -8.15
CA LYS A 215 1.33 14.19 -7.63
C LYS A 215 1.51 12.93 -8.46
N GLN A 216 1.43 13.05 -9.79
CA GLN A 216 1.62 11.92 -10.69
C GLN A 216 3.05 11.36 -10.61
N ALA A 217 4.06 12.22 -10.50
CA ALA A 217 5.46 11.80 -10.35
C ALA A 217 5.65 10.97 -9.08
N ARG A 218 5.13 11.43 -7.94
CA ARG A 218 5.21 10.68 -6.67
C ARG A 218 4.49 9.35 -6.70
N VAL A 219 3.30 9.30 -7.30
CA VAL A 219 2.58 8.03 -7.46
C VAL A 219 3.39 7.06 -8.32
N LYS A 220 4.00 7.53 -9.43
CA LYS A 220 4.87 6.69 -10.26
C LYS A 220 6.09 6.19 -9.50
N GLU A 221 6.74 7.04 -8.73
CA GLU A 221 7.90 6.67 -7.91
C GLU A 221 7.53 5.60 -6.88
N GLN A 222 6.41 5.77 -6.16
CA GLN A 222 5.93 4.77 -5.20
C GLN A 222 5.62 3.42 -5.87
N LYS A 223 4.99 3.44 -7.05
CA LYS A 223 4.73 2.23 -7.83
C LYS A 223 6.02 1.53 -8.25
N GLN A 224 7.04 2.29 -8.65
CA GLN A 224 8.34 1.75 -9.00
C GLN A 224 9.06 1.13 -7.80
N GLN A 225 9.02 1.80 -6.64
CA GLN A 225 9.58 1.28 -5.39
C GLN A 225 8.89 -0.02 -4.97
N LEU A 226 7.55 -0.08 -5.01
CA LEU A 226 6.79 -1.29 -4.71
C LEU A 226 7.12 -2.43 -5.69
N ALA A 227 7.19 -2.14 -6.99
CA ALA A 227 7.56 -3.13 -8.00
C ALA A 227 9.00 -3.65 -7.82
N SER A 228 9.92 -2.78 -7.40
CA SER A 228 11.30 -3.19 -7.09
C SER A 228 11.37 -4.10 -5.86
N LEU A 229 10.59 -3.79 -4.82
CA LEU A 229 10.48 -4.61 -3.63
C LEU A 229 9.85 -5.97 -3.91
N ALA A 230 8.79 -6.01 -4.73
CA ALA A 230 8.18 -7.25 -5.19
C ALA A 230 9.20 -8.17 -5.87
N LYS A 231 10.05 -7.60 -6.75
CA LYS A 231 11.13 -8.35 -7.41
C LYS A 231 12.19 -8.84 -6.43
N GLN A 232 12.52 -8.06 -5.40
CA GLN A 232 13.47 -8.48 -4.36
C GLN A 232 12.91 -9.65 -3.55
N VAL A 233 11.64 -9.57 -3.13
CA VAL A 233 10.94 -10.68 -2.45
C VAL A 233 10.96 -11.94 -3.32
N ASP A 234 10.59 -11.82 -4.60
CA ASP A 234 10.58 -12.93 -5.54
C ASP A 234 11.95 -13.59 -5.71
N LYS A 235 12.99 -12.75 -5.85
CA LYS A 235 14.37 -13.22 -5.95
C LYS A 235 14.79 -13.95 -4.67
N SER A 236 14.54 -13.36 -3.50
CA SER A 236 14.87 -13.95 -2.20
C SER A 236 14.16 -15.29 -1.99
N LEU A 237 12.86 -15.38 -2.31
CA LEU A 237 12.11 -16.63 -2.26
C LEU A 237 12.72 -17.70 -3.16
N SER A 238 12.97 -17.37 -4.42
CA SER A 238 13.52 -18.35 -5.37
C SER A 238 14.91 -18.82 -4.97
N LEU A 239 15.79 -17.94 -4.49
CA LEU A 239 17.13 -18.31 -4.01
C LEU A 239 17.04 -19.17 -2.75
N THR A 240 16.25 -18.75 -1.76
CA THR A 240 16.09 -19.51 -0.51
C THR A 240 15.55 -20.91 -0.76
N LEU A 241 14.59 -21.06 -1.68
CA LEU A 241 14.07 -22.37 -2.07
C LEU A 241 15.11 -23.22 -2.79
N CYS A 242 15.98 -22.64 -3.61
CA CYS A 242 17.05 -23.39 -4.28
C CYS A 242 18.17 -23.78 -3.32
N ASP A 243 18.55 -22.90 -2.40
CA ASP A 243 19.67 -23.13 -1.48
C ASP A 243 19.28 -24.06 -0.33
N TYR A 244 18.08 -23.88 0.22
CA TYR A 244 17.62 -24.56 1.43
C TYR A 244 16.45 -25.51 1.20
N GLY A 245 15.90 -25.59 -0.02
CA GLY A 245 14.74 -26.46 -0.33
C GLY A 245 14.99 -27.96 -0.12
N SER A 246 16.26 -28.36 0.01
CA SER A 246 16.65 -29.70 0.49
C SER A 246 16.13 -30.01 1.90
N GLY A 247 15.95 -28.99 2.74
CA GLY A 247 15.46 -29.11 4.12
C GLY A 247 14.02 -29.58 4.24
N LEU A 248 13.20 -29.44 3.20
CA LEU A 248 11.85 -30.01 3.10
C LEU A 248 11.94 -31.43 2.51
N ARG A 249 12.69 -32.33 3.13
CA ARG A 249 13.00 -33.65 2.56
C ARG A 249 11.82 -34.62 2.68
N ASN A 250 11.09 -34.55 3.78
CA ASN A 250 9.95 -35.42 4.06
C ASN A 250 8.66 -34.93 3.39
N LEU A 251 8.68 -33.76 2.74
CA LEU A 251 7.56 -33.29 1.93
C LEU A 251 7.45 -34.08 0.61
N PRO A 252 6.29 -34.70 0.30
CA PRO A 252 6.07 -35.42 -0.95
C PRO A 252 6.32 -34.59 -2.21
N ASN A 253 6.76 -35.22 -3.30
CA ASN A 253 7.16 -34.50 -4.53
C ASN A 253 5.97 -33.97 -5.34
N ASP A 254 4.78 -34.52 -5.13
CA ASP A 254 3.50 -34.15 -5.71
C ASP A 254 2.81 -33.00 -4.97
N GLU A 255 3.31 -32.64 -3.78
CA GLU A 255 2.83 -31.51 -2.99
C GLU A 255 3.48 -30.17 -3.39
N HIS A 256 2.90 -29.10 -2.87
CA HIS A 256 3.24 -27.73 -3.25
C HIS A 256 3.82 -26.94 -2.07
N VAL A 257 4.65 -25.94 -2.38
CA VAL A 257 5.09 -24.92 -1.45
C VAL A 257 4.48 -23.61 -1.89
N SER A 258 3.54 -23.11 -1.09
CA SER A 258 2.74 -21.92 -1.39
C SER A 258 3.16 -20.75 -0.49
N PHE A 259 3.16 -19.55 -1.04
CA PHE A 259 3.46 -18.31 -0.33
C PHE A 259 2.27 -17.36 -0.47
N ILE A 260 1.71 -16.92 0.65
CA ILE A 260 0.71 -15.86 0.74
C ILE A 260 1.44 -14.59 1.13
N ILE A 261 1.53 -13.66 0.18
CA ILE A 261 2.31 -12.45 0.27
C ILE A 261 1.34 -11.28 0.37
N ARG A 262 1.28 -10.64 1.55
CA ARG A 262 0.39 -9.50 1.77
C ARG A 262 1.13 -8.20 1.57
N GLY A 263 0.51 -7.22 0.89
CA GLY A 263 1.05 -5.86 0.79
C GLY A 263 2.11 -5.62 -0.28
N VAL A 264 2.32 -6.58 -1.20
CA VAL A 264 3.23 -6.44 -2.37
C VAL A 264 2.56 -5.79 -3.58
N SER A 265 1.24 -5.67 -3.57
CA SER A 265 0.43 -5.15 -4.67
C SER A 265 -0.34 -3.88 -4.29
N GLU A 266 -0.66 -3.07 -5.31
CA GLU A 266 -1.56 -1.93 -5.16
C GLU A 266 -2.95 -2.40 -4.72
N GLY A 267 -3.49 -1.83 -3.63
CA GLY A 267 -4.82 -2.18 -3.12
C GLY A 267 -4.83 -3.17 -1.95
N LYS A 268 -3.66 -3.55 -1.41
CA LYS A 268 -3.52 -4.53 -0.32
C LYS A 268 -4.06 -5.93 -0.68
N THR A 269 -4.06 -6.27 -1.97
CA THR A 269 -4.42 -7.61 -2.41
C THR A 269 -3.40 -8.63 -1.91
N GLU A 270 -3.84 -9.85 -1.68
CA GLU A 270 -2.95 -10.95 -1.31
C GLU A 270 -2.42 -11.58 -2.58
N GLN A 271 -1.09 -11.64 -2.74
CA GLN A 271 -0.47 -12.34 -3.84
C GLN A 271 -0.10 -13.76 -3.39
N VAL A 272 -0.61 -14.78 -4.07
CA VAL A 272 -0.30 -16.17 -3.79
C VAL A 272 0.66 -16.70 -4.84
N LYS A 273 1.79 -17.27 -4.42
CA LYS A 273 2.76 -17.94 -5.29
C LYS A 273 2.91 -19.40 -4.93
N VAL A 274 2.71 -20.29 -5.90
CA VAL A 274 2.71 -21.73 -5.69
C VAL A 274 3.84 -22.38 -6.48
N PHE A 275 4.72 -23.08 -5.77
CA PHE A 275 5.86 -23.80 -6.33
C PHE A 275 5.64 -25.29 -6.18
N LYS A 276 5.95 -26.08 -7.22
CA LYS A 276 5.94 -27.54 -7.11
C LYS A 276 7.20 -28.01 -6.38
N LYS A 277 7.03 -28.96 -5.44
CA LYS A 277 8.18 -29.53 -4.72
C LYS A 277 9.19 -30.18 -5.68
N SER A 278 8.71 -30.81 -6.74
CA SER A 278 9.56 -31.39 -7.79
C SER A 278 10.45 -30.36 -8.52
N ASP A 279 9.97 -29.14 -8.77
CA ASP A 279 10.77 -28.08 -9.39
C ASP A 279 11.76 -27.47 -8.38
N ILE A 280 11.38 -27.33 -7.10
CA ILE A 280 12.31 -26.93 -6.03
C ILE A 280 13.47 -27.92 -5.96
N LYS A 281 13.18 -29.22 -5.97
CA LYS A 281 14.21 -30.28 -5.94
C LYS A 281 15.17 -30.17 -7.13
N LYS A 282 14.66 -29.89 -8.33
CA LYS A 282 15.48 -29.63 -9.52
C LYS A 282 16.36 -28.40 -9.35
N CYS A 283 15.87 -27.36 -8.67
CA CYS A 283 16.68 -26.18 -8.41
C CYS A 283 17.82 -26.47 -7.42
N VAL A 284 17.53 -27.21 -6.35
CA VAL A 284 18.50 -27.61 -5.32
C VAL A 284 19.66 -28.42 -5.91
N VAL A 285 19.39 -29.29 -6.88
CA VAL A 285 20.44 -30.09 -7.54
C VAL A 285 21.13 -29.34 -8.70
N GLY A 286 20.69 -28.13 -9.03
CA GLY A 286 21.27 -27.29 -10.08
C GLY A 286 20.72 -27.54 -11.50
N ASP A 287 19.69 -28.38 -11.67
CA ASP A 287 19.08 -28.65 -12.98
C ASP A 287 18.32 -27.44 -13.54
N ILE A 288 17.77 -26.60 -12.65
CA ILE A 288 17.16 -25.31 -13.00
C ILE A 288 17.73 -24.21 -12.12
N LYS A 289 17.74 -22.98 -12.62
CA LYS A 289 18.18 -21.79 -11.86
C LYS A 289 17.01 -21.17 -11.09
N ALA A 290 17.31 -20.38 -10.05
CA ALA A 290 16.30 -19.66 -9.26
C ALA A 290 15.31 -18.83 -10.10
N ALA A 291 15.79 -18.14 -11.14
CA ALA A 291 14.93 -17.40 -12.07
C ALA A 291 13.92 -18.31 -12.81
N GLN A 292 14.36 -19.51 -13.23
CA GLN A 292 13.49 -20.49 -13.90
C GLN A 292 12.50 -21.13 -12.93
N LEU A 293 12.90 -21.32 -11.66
CA LEU A 293 11.98 -21.77 -10.61
C LEU A 293 10.84 -20.75 -10.41
N LEU A 294 11.18 -19.46 -10.41
CA LEU A 294 10.21 -18.38 -10.29
C LEU A 294 9.25 -18.31 -11.49
N GLU A 295 9.74 -18.47 -12.71
CA GLU A 295 8.92 -18.50 -13.94
C GLU A 295 7.93 -19.66 -13.97
N LYS A 296 8.30 -20.80 -13.37
CA LYS A 296 7.44 -21.98 -13.26
C LYS A 296 6.39 -21.88 -12.15
N ALA A 297 6.48 -20.87 -11.28
CA ALA A 297 5.56 -20.70 -10.17
C ALA A 297 4.20 -20.20 -10.65
N SER A 298 3.12 -20.81 -10.16
CA SER A 298 1.78 -20.27 -10.40
C SER A 298 1.55 -19.07 -9.50
N THR A 299 1.16 -17.93 -10.08
CA THR A 299 0.92 -16.69 -9.34
C THR A 299 -0.55 -16.28 -9.46
N TYR A 300 -1.17 -15.97 -8.31
CA TYR A 300 -2.55 -15.50 -8.20
C TYR A 300 -2.60 -14.22 -7.36
N SER A 301 -3.63 -13.40 -7.54
CA SER A 301 -3.90 -12.21 -6.71
C SER A 301 -5.37 -12.25 -6.28
N PHE A 302 -5.63 -11.99 -5.00
CA PHE A 302 -6.96 -11.92 -4.40
C PHE A 302 -7.21 -10.55 -3.76
#